data_AF-A0A0G2EII3-F1
#
_entry.id   AF-A0A0G2EII3-F1
#
_cell.length_a   1.000
_cell.length_b   1.000
_cell.length_c   1.000
_cell.angle_alpha   90.00
_cell.angle_beta   90.00
_cell.angle_gamma   90.00
#
_symmetry.space_group_name_H-M   'P 1'
#
loop_
_entity.id
_entity.type
_entity.pdbx_description
1 polymer ?
#
loop_
_entity_poly.entity_id
_entity_poly.type
_entity_poly.pdbx_seq_one_letter_code
_entity_poly.pdbx_strand_id
1 'polypeptide(L)'
;MASRLLPRGPQHNAASASASASASAGGTTSRLLDPDDPLNLKKTRPADDDEPVIRFFEQDISEMGKSAPRPVSRARMAADERAAEALWKKIAKLEREIADIEGGDDAELDATLMRLRAIDRGERDPGKVEWLAEAEPEAVRADLEALRVPGEEVAGKEGKAVATLNNCLRHAFLATQPKKRPVLRQELWKAYKRAKLYCPGVLRAIPDPAWDMLFYSQAVRWKSNERREEHLAELLEDMKSVGMDGPPTPPPDRKEEDFLVDLEEALEFSGNRYLRRTD
;
A
#
# COMPACT_ATOMS: atom_id res chain seq x y z
N MET A 1 23.82 56.53 7.23
CA MET A 1 23.42 57.38 8.37
C MET A 1 21.93 57.21 8.60
N ALA A 2 21.54 56.85 9.82
CA ALA A 2 20.19 56.87 10.41
C ALA A 2 19.11 55.96 9.75
N SER A 3 18.23 55.23 10.45
CA SER A 3 18.04 54.97 11.87
C SER A 3 17.14 53.73 12.02
N ARG A 4 17.34 53.04 13.14
CA ARG A 4 16.56 51.90 13.69
C ARG A 4 15.05 52.20 13.78
N LEU A 5 14.23 51.15 13.78
CA LEU A 5 13.11 50.91 14.74
C LEU A 5 12.46 49.52 14.50
N LEU A 6 12.81 48.55 15.36
CA LEU A 6 11.89 47.51 15.90
C LEU A 6 11.41 48.03 17.28
N PRO A 7 10.44 47.42 18.02
CA PRO A 7 9.58 46.25 17.78
C PRO A 7 8.08 46.52 18.10
N ARG A 8 7.17 45.58 17.79
CA ARG A 8 5.83 45.51 18.42
C ARG A 8 5.32 44.06 18.48
N GLY A 9 5.32 43.50 19.68
CA GLY A 9 4.21 42.64 20.15
C GLY A 9 3.48 43.41 21.26
N PRO A 10 2.68 42.75 22.12
CA PRO A 10 1.80 41.59 21.95
C PRO A 10 0.32 42.03 22.01
N GLN A 11 -0.66 41.12 21.81
CA GLN A 11 -1.80 40.98 22.73
C GLN A 11 -2.81 39.89 22.33
N HIS A 12 -3.34 39.31 23.41
CA HIS A 12 -4.35 38.28 23.58
C HIS A 12 -5.62 38.46 22.74
N ASN A 13 -6.20 37.34 22.31
CA ASN A 13 -7.65 37.21 22.19
C ASN A 13 -8.09 35.87 22.80
N ALA A 14 -8.71 35.98 23.97
CA ALA A 14 -9.51 34.96 24.63
C ALA A 14 -10.98 35.40 24.53
N ALA A 15 -11.83 34.55 23.95
CA ALA A 15 -13.29 34.50 24.12
C ALA A 15 -13.78 33.30 23.27
N SER A 16 -14.23 32.19 23.85
CA SER A 16 -15.56 31.97 24.47
C SER A 16 -16.71 31.86 23.45
N ALA A 17 -17.05 30.62 23.10
CA ALA A 17 -18.39 30.12 22.78
C ALA A 17 -18.31 28.58 22.93
N SER A 18 -18.95 27.89 23.89
CA SER A 18 -20.35 27.87 24.33
C SER A 18 -21.31 27.45 23.23
N ALA A 19 -21.59 26.15 23.08
CA ALA A 19 -22.94 25.59 22.89
C ALA A 19 -22.94 24.10 22.53
N SER A 20 -23.52 23.30 23.43
CA SER A 20 -24.53 22.25 23.16
C SER A 20 -24.04 20.92 22.57
N ALA A 21 -23.84 19.87 23.38
CA ALA A 21 -24.85 19.02 24.03
C ALA A 21 -25.75 18.26 23.05
N SER A 22 -25.38 16.99 22.79
CA SER A 22 -26.34 15.93 22.49
C SER A 22 -25.75 14.60 22.96
N ALA A 23 -26.41 14.07 23.99
CA ALA A 23 -26.12 12.82 24.65
C ALA A 23 -26.53 11.62 23.78
N SER A 24 -25.71 10.57 23.81
CA SER A 24 -26.14 9.19 23.54
C SER A 24 -25.35 8.29 24.48
N ALA A 25 -25.85 8.17 25.71
CA ALA A 25 -25.37 7.27 26.73
C ALA A 25 -25.85 5.84 26.40
N GLY A 26 -25.03 5.10 25.65
CA GLY A 26 -25.09 3.64 25.62
C GLY A 26 -24.28 3.10 26.80
N GLY A 27 -24.89 3.08 27.99
CA GLY A 27 -24.27 2.55 29.20
C GLY A 27 -24.13 1.02 29.13
N THR A 28 -23.02 0.53 28.60
CA THR A 28 -22.51 -0.79 28.98
C THR A 28 -22.01 -0.66 30.41
N THR A 29 -22.85 -1.09 31.36
CA THR A 29 -22.47 -1.32 32.75
C THR A 29 -21.39 -2.39 32.81
N SER A 30 -20.15 -1.99 32.56
CA SER A 30 -18.96 -2.72 32.97
C SER A 30 -18.96 -2.67 34.49
N ARG A 31 -19.55 -3.70 35.10
CA ARG A 31 -19.51 -3.98 36.53
C ARG A 31 -18.06 -4.36 36.86
N LEU A 32 -17.23 -3.33 36.89
CA LEU A 32 -15.84 -3.36 37.27
C LEU A 32 -15.82 -3.75 38.76
N LEU A 33 -15.48 -5.01 39.00
CA LEU A 33 -14.92 -5.60 40.22
C LEU A 33 -15.41 -4.98 41.55
N ASP A 34 -16.23 -5.73 42.27
CA ASP A 34 -16.62 -5.43 43.65
C ASP A 34 -15.35 -5.37 44.53
N PRO A 35 -15.03 -4.24 45.18
CA PRO A 35 -13.75 -4.08 45.90
C PRO A 35 -13.61 -5.02 47.11
N ASP A 36 -14.72 -5.57 47.61
CA ASP A 36 -14.75 -6.52 48.73
C ASP A 36 -14.75 -8.00 48.29
N ASP A 37 -14.80 -8.26 46.99
CA ASP A 37 -14.70 -9.60 46.40
C ASP A 37 -14.05 -9.55 45.01
N PRO A 38 -12.74 -9.21 44.93
CA PRO A 38 -12.05 -9.04 43.65
C PRO A 38 -11.96 -10.33 42.82
N LEU A 39 -12.36 -11.48 43.39
CA LEU A 39 -12.39 -12.79 42.73
C LEU A 39 -13.82 -13.34 42.53
N ASN A 40 -14.86 -12.61 42.94
CA ASN A 40 -16.26 -13.00 42.76
C ASN A 40 -16.61 -14.38 43.39
N LEU A 41 -15.98 -14.71 44.53
CA LEU A 41 -16.10 -16.02 45.18
C LEU A 41 -17.32 -16.15 46.09
N LYS A 42 -17.97 -15.03 46.46
CA LYS A 42 -19.11 -15.01 47.40
C LYS A 42 -20.47 -15.03 46.73
N LYS A 43 -20.57 -15.34 45.43
CA LYS A 43 -21.86 -15.52 44.78
C LYS A 43 -22.54 -16.78 45.33
N THR A 44 -23.29 -16.59 46.41
CA THR A 44 -24.18 -17.56 47.00
C THR A 44 -25.19 -17.96 45.94
N ARG A 45 -25.04 -19.19 45.47
CA ARG A 45 -25.89 -19.83 44.49
C ARG A 45 -27.32 -19.94 45.07
N PRO A 46 -28.37 -19.50 44.35
CA PRO A 46 -29.74 -19.78 44.78
C PRO A 46 -29.93 -21.30 44.82
N ALA A 47 -30.43 -21.79 45.94
CA ALA A 47 -30.64 -23.20 46.24
C ALA A 47 -31.96 -23.69 45.64
N ASP A 48 -32.08 -23.61 44.31
CA ASP A 48 -33.15 -24.25 43.56
C ASP A 48 -32.54 -25.31 42.62
N ASP A 49 -33.17 -26.47 42.66
CA ASP A 49 -32.75 -27.76 42.14
C ASP A 49 -32.56 -27.82 40.61
N ASP A 50 -31.69 -28.75 40.18
CA ASP A 50 -31.48 -29.25 38.81
C ASP A 50 -30.62 -28.44 37.81
N GLU A 51 -29.53 -27.82 38.26
CA GLU A 51 -28.45 -27.44 37.32
C GLU A 51 -27.36 -28.54 37.24
N PRO A 52 -27.04 -29.08 36.04
CA PRO A 52 -26.01 -30.09 35.89
C PRO A 52 -24.67 -29.52 36.35
N VAL A 53 -24.12 -30.11 37.41
CA VAL A 53 -22.76 -29.83 37.87
C VAL A 53 -21.82 -30.16 36.72
N ILE A 54 -21.31 -29.14 36.03
CA ILE A 54 -20.31 -29.29 34.97
C ILE A 54 -19.03 -29.80 35.64
N ARG A 55 -18.91 -31.12 35.78
CA ARG A 55 -17.69 -31.81 36.20
C ARG A 55 -16.81 -31.99 34.97
N PHE A 56 -16.23 -30.88 34.52
CA PHE A 56 -15.41 -30.82 33.30
C PHE A 56 -14.27 -31.85 33.28
N PHE A 57 -13.82 -32.32 34.45
CA PHE A 57 -12.75 -33.33 34.57
C PHE A 57 -13.21 -34.74 34.95
N GLU A 58 -14.47 -34.98 35.34
CA GLU A 58 -14.94 -36.34 35.65
C GLU A 58 -15.81 -36.97 34.55
N GLN A 59 -16.44 -36.14 33.71
CA GLN A 59 -17.27 -36.64 32.61
C GLN A 59 -16.41 -37.25 31.48
N ASP A 60 -15.27 -36.65 31.17
CA ASP A 60 -14.39 -37.14 30.09
C ASP A 60 -13.65 -38.43 30.42
N ILE A 61 -13.39 -38.74 31.70
CA ILE A 61 -12.65 -39.97 32.07
C ILE A 61 -13.52 -41.21 31.90
N SER A 62 -14.83 -41.08 32.14
CA SER A 62 -15.79 -42.18 32.00
C SER A 62 -16.20 -42.44 30.54
N GLU A 63 -16.08 -41.44 29.67
CA GLU A 63 -16.36 -41.55 28.24
C GLU A 63 -15.11 -41.83 27.37
N MET A 64 -13.90 -41.51 27.85
CA MET A 64 -12.63 -41.86 27.18
C MET A 64 -12.49 -43.37 26.90
N GLY A 65 -13.12 -44.24 27.70
CA GLY A 65 -13.16 -45.68 27.44
C GLY A 65 -14.12 -46.09 26.31
N LYS A 66 -15.14 -45.28 26.00
CA LYS A 66 -16.16 -45.55 24.97
C LYS A 66 -15.87 -44.84 23.64
N SER A 67 -15.12 -43.74 23.67
CA SER A 67 -14.63 -43.01 22.50
C SER A 67 -13.15 -43.26 22.21
N ALA A 68 -12.65 -44.46 22.51
CA ALA A 68 -11.32 -44.86 22.09
C ALA A 68 -11.15 -44.51 20.60
N PRO A 69 -10.13 -43.70 20.23
CA PRO A 69 -9.99 -43.22 18.87
C PRO A 69 -9.99 -44.43 17.96
N ARG A 70 -11.02 -44.52 17.11
CA ARG A 70 -11.16 -45.66 16.20
C ARG A 70 -9.87 -45.74 15.41
N PRO A 71 -9.19 -46.90 15.37
CA PRO A 71 -7.95 -47.02 14.63
C PRO A 71 -8.23 -46.58 13.20
N VAL A 72 -7.49 -45.55 12.76
CA VAL A 72 -7.64 -45.00 11.43
C VAL A 72 -7.40 -46.14 10.46
N SER A 73 -8.41 -46.48 9.66
CA SER A 73 -8.29 -47.59 8.72
C SER A 73 -7.08 -47.36 7.81
N ARG A 74 -6.32 -48.42 7.50
CA ARG A 74 -5.18 -48.34 6.58
C ARG A 74 -5.57 -47.68 5.24
N ALA A 75 -6.80 -47.92 4.79
CA ALA A 75 -7.35 -47.31 3.58
C ALA A 75 -7.45 -45.77 3.69
N ARG A 76 -7.85 -45.25 4.85
CA ARG A 76 -7.91 -43.80 5.10
C ARG A 76 -6.51 -43.19 5.16
N MET A 77 -5.57 -43.82 5.87
CA MET A 77 -4.18 -43.33 5.90
C MET A 77 -3.56 -43.29 4.49
N ALA A 78 -3.78 -44.33 3.67
CA ALA A 78 -3.29 -44.37 2.30
C ALA A 78 -3.96 -43.33 1.37
N ALA A 79 -5.18 -42.89 1.69
CA ALA A 79 -5.85 -41.81 0.97
C ALA A 79 -5.30 -40.44 1.39
N ASP A 80 -5.11 -40.24 2.69
CA ASP A 80 -4.54 -39.02 3.27
C ASP A 80 -3.08 -38.83 2.78
N GLU A 81 -2.29 -39.90 2.69
CA GLU A 81 -0.93 -39.88 2.15
C GLU A 81 -0.90 -39.43 0.68
N ARG A 82 -1.80 -39.96 -0.16
CA ARG A 82 -1.93 -39.52 -1.57
C ARG A 82 -2.36 -38.05 -1.69
N ALA A 83 -3.27 -37.60 -0.82
CA ALA A 83 -3.68 -36.20 -0.78
C ALA A 83 -2.51 -35.29 -0.37
N ALA A 84 -1.73 -35.70 0.63
CA ALA A 84 -0.53 -34.99 1.07
C ALA A 84 0.50 -34.91 -0.07
N GLU A 85 0.78 -36.00 -0.78
CA GLU A 85 1.70 -35.98 -1.94
C GLU A 85 1.23 -35.03 -3.05
N ALA A 86 -0.08 -34.99 -3.34
CA ALA A 86 -0.64 -34.09 -4.33
C ALA A 86 -0.46 -32.61 -3.90
N LEU A 87 -0.65 -32.30 -2.62
CA LEU A 87 -0.40 -30.97 -2.06
C LEU A 87 1.08 -30.61 -2.13
N TRP A 88 1.99 -31.52 -1.77
CA TRP A 88 3.43 -31.30 -1.86
C TRP A 88 3.88 -31.03 -3.30
N LYS A 89 3.35 -31.77 -4.29
CA LYS A 89 3.61 -31.50 -5.72
C LYS A 89 3.11 -30.12 -6.15
N LYS A 90 1.96 -29.68 -5.64
CA LYS A 90 1.40 -28.35 -5.93
C LYS A 90 2.26 -27.25 -5.31
N ILE A 91 2.68 -27.42 -4.06
CA ILE A 91 3.60 -26.49 -3.37
C ILE A 91 4.92 -26.38 -4.15
N ALA A 92 5.56 -27.51 -4.47
CA ALA A 92 6.83 -27.51 -5.22
C ALA A 92 6.71 -26.97 -6.65
N LYS A 93 5.51 -26.97 -7.25
CA LYS A 93 5.24 -26.31 -8.53
C LYS A 93 5.14 -24.80 -8.36
N LEU A 94 4.36 -24.35 -7.37
CA LEU A 94 4.20 -22.92 -7.08
C LEU A 94 5.51 -22.28 -6.63
N GLU A 95 6.32 -22.97 -5.83
CA GLU A 95 7.65 -22.50 -5.42
C GLU A 95 8.59 -22.31 -6.62
N ARG A 96 8.52 -23.20 -7.63
CA ARG A 96 9.27 -23.02 -8.88
C ARG A 96 8.74 -21.86 -9.71
N GLU A 97 7.42 -21.73 -9.85
CA GLU A 97 6.84 -20.58 -10.55
C GLU A 97 7.19 -19.26 -9.86
N ILE A 98 7.19 -19.21 -8.53
CA ILE A 98 7.66 -18.06 -7.75
C ILE A 98 9.15 -17.83 -8.00
N ALA A 99 9.98 -18.87 -7.94
CA ALA A 99 11.41 -18.75 -8.23
C ALA A 99 11.71 -18.29 -9.67
N ASP A 100 10.89 -18.67 -10.66
CA ASP A 100 10.99 -18.22 -12.05
C ASP A 100 10.44 -16.80 -12.24
N ILE A 101 9.55 -16.33 -11.36
CA ILE A 101 9.08 -14.94 -11.31
C ILE A 101 10.12 -14.06 -10.61
N GLU A 102 10.70 -14.54 -9.51
CA GLU A 102 11.70 -13.84 -8.70
C GLU A 102 13.08 -13.85 -9.35
N GLY A 103 13.45 -14.94 -10.03
CA GLY A 103 14.74 -15.12 -10.72
C GLY A 103 14.67 -15.01 -12.24
N GLY A 104 13.48 -14.71 -12.80
CA GLY A 104 13.26 -14.58 -14.24
C GLY A 104 14.01 -13.39 -14.83
N ASP A 105 15.17 -13.68 -15.41
CA ASP A 105 16.07 -12.82 -16.19
C ASP A 105 16.24 -11.39 -15.66
N ASP A 106 17.04 -11.31 -14.58
CA ASP A 106 17.82 -10.11 -14.25
C ASP A 106 18.54 -9.51 -15.48
N ALA A 107 18.78 -10.28 -16.55
CA ALA A 107 19.35 -9.79 -17.80
C ALA A 107 18.43 -8.79 -18.54
N GLU A 108 17.11 -8.99 -18.56
CA GLU A 108 16.19 -8.05 -19.20
C GLU A 108 16.00 -6.81 -18.32
N LEU A 109 16.01 -7.01 -16.99
CA LEU A 109 15.97 -5.94 -16.01
C LEU A 109 17.24 -5.10 -16.02
N ASP A 110 18.41 -5.72 -16.08
CA ASP A 110 19.72 -5.09 -16.20
C ASP A 110 19.84 -4.41 -17.57
N ALA A 111 19.27 -4.98 -18.64
CA ALA A 111 19.15 -4.27 -19.93
C ALA A 111 18.25 -3.02 -19.83
N THR A 112 17.17 -3.06 -19.03
CA THR A 112 16.28 -1.92 -18.81
C THR A 112 16.97 -0.85 -17.95
N LEU A 113 17.67 -1.25 -16.89
CA LEU A 113 18.47 -0.39 -16.04
C LEU A 113 19.69 0.17 -16.78
N MET A 114 20.33 -0.61 -17.65
CA MET A 114 21.39 -0.14 -18.55
C MET A 114 20.85 0.89 -19.53
N ARG A 115 19.65 0.69 -20.11
CA ARG A 115 19.01 1.71 -20.97
C ARG A 115 18.70 2.99 -20.19
N LEU A 116 18.13 2.89 -18.99
CA LEU A 116 17.87 4.05 -18.13
C LEU A 116 19.17 4.77 -17.74
N ARG A 117 20.24 4.03 -17.41
CA ARG A 117 21.57 4.59 -17.12
C ARG A 117 22.28 5.15 -18.37
N ALA A 118 22.03 4.61 -19.56
CA ALA A 118 22.55 5.14 -20.82
C ALA A 118 21.88 6.48 -21.17
N ILE A 119 20.56 6.59 -20.91
CA ILE A 119 19.82 7.85 -21.01
C ILE A 119 20.38 8.88 -20.01
N ASP A 120 20.65 8.50 -18.75
CA ASP A 120 21.25 9.38 -17.73
C ASP A 120 22.68 9.85 -18.14
N ARG A 121 23.38 9.06 -18.98
CA ARG A 121 24.69 9.39 -19.57
C ARG A 121 24.61 10.16 -20.90
N GLY A 122 23.41 10.43 -21.43
CA GLY A 122 23.23 11.17 -22.68
C GLY A 122 23.44 10.36 -23.96
N GLU A 123 23.58 9.04 -23.86
CA GLU A 123 23.63 8.14 -25.02
C GLU A 123 22.21 7.79 -25.45
N ARG A 124 21.62 8.68 -26.25
CA ARG A 124 20.24 8.54 -26.76
C ARG A 124 20.29 7.78 -28.08
N ASP A 125 19.99 6.49 -28.08
CA ASP A 125 19.67 5.75 -29.32
C ASP A 125 18.14 5.65 -29.46
N PRO A 126 17.50 6.50 -30.31
CA PRO A 126 16.04 6.62 -30.40
C PRO A 126 15.36 5.38 -31.01
N GLY A 127 16.11 4.42 -31.56
CA GLY A 127 15.56 3.30 -32.33
C GLY A 127 15.02 2.10 -31.54
N LYS A 128 15.15 2.07 -30.20
CA LYS A 128 14.86 0.86 -29.39
C LYS A 128 13.67 0.97 -28.42
N VAL A 129 12.84 2.00 -28.57
CA VAL A 129 11.56 2.14 -27.83
C VAL A 129 10.42 1.61 -28.70
N GLU A 130 10.54 0.36 -29.14
CA GLU A 130 9.36 -0.43 -29.53
C GLU A 130 8.72 -1.01 -28.27
N TRP A 131 7.52 -1.58 -28.40
CA TRP A 131 6.59 -2.02 -27.35
C TRP A 131 5.69 -0.89 -26.86
N LEU A 132 4.56 -0.67 -27.54
CA LEU A 132 3.22 -0.32 -27.00
C LEU A 132 2.29 0.16 -28.13
N ALA A 133 1.86 -0.78 -29.00
CA ALA A 133 1.14 -0.45 -30.23
C ALA A 133 -0.35 -0.90 -30.27
N GLU A 134 -0.97 -1.26 -29.14
CA GLU A 134 -2.36 -1.77 -29.15
C GLU A 134 -3.42 -0.85 -28.52
N ALA A 135 -3.03 0.24 -27.85
CA ALA A 135 -3.97 1.27 -27.39
C ALA A 135 -4.07 2.39 -28.43
N GLU A 136 -5.23 3.08 -28.50
CA GLU A 136 -5.38 4.26 -29.37
C GLU A 136 -4.23 5.24 -29.12
N PRO A 137 -3.36 5.48 -30.11
CA PRO A 137 -2.09 6.16 -29.88
C PRO A 137 -2.28 7.62 -29.46
N GLU A 138 -3.45 8.22 -29.70
CA GLU A 138 -3.75 9.60 -29.32
C GLU A 138 -4.16 9.73 -27.85
N ALA A 139 -5.04 8.87 -27.34
CA ALA A 139 -5.45 8.88 -25.94
C ALA A 139 -4.26 8.65 -25.01
N VAL A 140 -3.42 7.66 -25.33
CA VAL A 140 -2.19 7.38 -24.56
C VAL A 140 -1.23 8.57 -24.59
N ARG A 141 -1.10 9.27 -25.73
CA ARG A 141 -0.25 10.47 -25.81
C ARG A 141 -0.79 11.60 -24.94
N ALA A 142 -2.10 11.81 -24.92
CA ALA A 142 -2.73 12.82 -24.08
C ALA A 142 -2.50 12.53 -22.59
N ASP A 143 -2.66 11.27 -22.17
CA ASP A 143 -2.41 10.84 -20.78
C ASP A 143 -0.93 11.01 -20.39
N LEU A 144 -0.01 10.65 -21.29
CA LEU A 144 1.43 10.82 -21.05
C LEU A 144 1.83 12.30 -20.96
N GLU A 145 1.16 13.19 -21.70
CA GLU A 145 1.41 14.63 -21.60
C GLU A 145 0.80 15.20 -20.30
N ALA A 146 -0.36 14.70 -19.87
CA ALA A 146 -0.97 15.08 -18.59
C ALA A 146 -0.13 14.67 -17.36
N LEU A 147 0.69 13.62 -17.49
CA LEU A 147 1.64 13.17 -16.47
C LEU A 147 2.95 13.99 -16.45
N ARG A 148 3.20 14.82 -17.46
CA ARG A 148 4.50 15.47 -17.64
C ARG A 148 4.67 16.61 -16.64
N VAL A 149 5.74 16.54 -15.84
CA VAL A 149 6.16 17.62 -14.95
C VAL A 149 6.90 18.69 -15.77
N PRO A 150 6.47 19.97 -15.73
CA PRO A 150 7.15 21.04 -16.45
C PRO A 150 8.52 21.35 -15.81
N GLY A 151 9.46 21.88 -16.61
CA GLY A 151 10.81 22.25 -16.15
C GLY A 151 11.96 21.45 -16.78
N GLU A 152 11.67 20.56 -17.73
CA GLU A 152 12.69 19.83 -18.50
C GLU A 152 13.63 20.76 -19.30
N GLU A 153 13.13 21.92 -19.73
CA GLU A 153 13.89 22.88 -20.54
C GLU A 153 14.97 23.64 -19.74
N VAL A 154 14.97 23.54 -18.41
CA VAL A 154 15.93 24.21 -17.55
C VAL A 154 17.31 23.55 -17.70
N ALA A 155 18.29 24.31 -18.18
CA ALA A 155 19.64 23.79 -18.35
C ALA A 155 20.26 23.37 -16.99
N GLY A 156 21.07 22.30 -17.01
CA GLY A 156 21.86 21.87 -15.86
C GLY A 156 21.32 20.62 -15.17
N LYS A 157 21.53 20.53 -13.85
CA LYS A 157 21.14 19.35 -13.05
C LYS A 157 19.64 19.28 -12.79
N GLU A 158 18.97 20.43 -12.75
CA GLU A 158 17.54 20.54 -12.46
C GLU A 158 16.71 19.93 -13.59
N GLY A 159 16.88 20.40 -14.83
CA GLY A 159 16.17 19.85 -15.99
C GLY A 159 16.50 18.38 -16.23
N LYS A 160 17.73 17.93 -15.97
CA LYS A 160 18.08 16.50 -16.01
C LYS A 160 17.30 15.69 -14.98
N ALA A 161 17.17 16.18 -13.74
CA ALA A 161 16.41 15.49 -12.71
C ALA A 161 14.91 15.40 -13.04
N VAL A 162 14.33 16.48 -13.58
CA VAL A 162 12.93 16.52 -14.04
C VAL A 162 12.72 15.61 -15.25
N ALA A 163 13.65 15.61 -16.22
CA ALA A 163 13.62 14.71 -17.37
C ALA A 163 13.65 13.23 -16.95
N THR A 164 14.52 12.88 -16.01
CA THR A 164 14.58 11.51 -15.47
C THR A 164 13.28 11.14 -14.75
N LEU A 165 12.69 12.04 -13.96
CA LEU A 165 11.38 11.82 -13.33
C LEU A 165 10.29 11.59 -14.38
N ASN A 166 10.20 12.44 -15.40
CA ASN A 166 9.23 12.30 -16.50
C ASN A 166 9.40 10.97 -17.24
N ASN A 167 10.63 10.53 -17.50
CA ASN A 167 10.88 9.22 -18.11
C ASN A 167 10.43 8.07 -17.20
N CYS A 168 10.71 8.13 -15.90
CA CYS A 168 10.23 7.13 -14.95
C CYS A 168 8.70 7.09 -14.86
N LEU A 169 8.03 8.25 -14.87
CA LEU A 169 6.56 8.34 -14.89
C LEU A 169 5.97 7.71 -16.15
N ARG A 170 6.56 8.01 -17.32
CA ARG A 170 6.17 7.38 -18.59
C ARG A 170 6.31 5.86 -18.53
N HIS A 171 7.44 5.36 -18.05
CA HIS A 171 7.65 3.92 -17.91
C HIS A 171 6.70 3.28 -16.90
N ALA A 172 6.42 3.95 -15.78
CA ALA A 172 5.48 3.46 -14.77
C ALA A 172 4.06 3.36 -15.33
N PHE A 173 3.60 4.38 -16.08
CA PHE A 173 2.29 4.37 -16.74
C PHE A 173 2.17 3.23 -17.77
N LEU A 174 3.24 3.01 -18.52
CA LEU A 174 3.32 2.03 -19.59
C LEU A 174 3.62 0.59 -19.12
N ALA A 175 3.91 0.40 -17.83
CA ALA A 175 4.32 -0.88 -17.28
C ALA A 175 3.12 -1.84 -17.07
N THR A 176 2.73 -2.50 -18.15
CA THR A 176 1.72 -3.57 -18.12
C THR A 176 2.23 -4.84 -17.43
N GLN A 177 3.54 -5.11 -17.47
CA GLN A 177 4.13 -6.35 -16.96
C GLN A 177 4.39 -6.30 -15.44
N PRO A 178 3.79 -7.21 -14.63
CA PRO A 178 3.96 -7.24 -13.18
C PRO A 178 5.43 -7.36 -12.73
N LYS A 179 6.25 -8.14 -13.45
CA LYS A 179 7.67 -8.38 -13.13
C LYS A 179 8.52 -7.11 -13.12
N LYS A 180 8.20 -6.11 -13.93
CA LYS A 180 8.99 -4.86 -14.07
C LYS A 180 8.59 -3.79 -13.04
N ARG A 181 7.44 -3.94 -12.39
CA ARG A 181 6.87 -2.94 -11.47
C ARG A 181 7.73 -2.69 -10.21
N PRO A 182 8.34 -3.70 -9.53
CA PRO A 182 9.16 -3.44 -8.34
C PRO A 182 10.34 -2.52 -8.61
N VAL A 183 10.96 -2.65 -9.78
CA VAL A 183 12.16 -1.92 -10.16
C VAL A 183 11.80 -0.52 -10.64
N LEU A 184 10.76 -0.41 -11.46
CA LEU A 184 10.23 0.89 -11.85
C LEU A 184 9.79 1.72 -10.64
N ARG A 185 9.17 1.11 -9.63
CA ARG A 185 8.82 1.76 -8.37
C ARG A 185 10.04 2.34 -7.66
N GLN A 186 11.13 1.57 -7.56
CA GLN A 186 12.36 2.03 -6.91
C GLN A 186 13.04 3.15 -7.71
N GLU A 187 13.13 3.02 -9.03
CA GLU A 187 13.71 4.05 -9.90
C GLU A 187 12.86 5.32 -9.92
N LEU A 188 11.53 5.19 -9.97
CA LEU A 188 10.60 6.31 -9.86
C LEU A 188 10.77 7.06 -8.53
N TRP A 189 10.90 6.33 -7.42
CA TRP A 189 11.17 6.94 -6.12
C TRP A 189 12.50 7.70 -6.08
N LYS A 190 13.57 7.10 -6.60
CA LYS A 190 14.89 7.76 -6.70
C LYS A 190 14.82 9.01 -7.57
N ALA A 191 14.14 8.94 -8.71
CA ALA A 191 13.97 10.07 -9.62
C ALA A 191 13.17 11.19 -8.96
N TYR A 192 12.09 10.86 -8.22
CA TYR A 192 11.33 11.81 -7.43
C TYR A 192 12.21 12.52 -6.39
N LYS A 193 12.93 11.77 -5.55
CA LYS A 193 13.84 12.33 -4.53
C LYS A 193 14.91 13.22 -5.16
N ARG A 194 15.44 12.83 -6.32
CA ARG A 194 16.44 13.59 -7.07
C ARG A 194 15.85 14.91 -7.59
N ALA A 195 14.64 14.88 -8.16
CA ALA A 195 13.94 16.07 -8.62
C ALA A 195 13.62 17.01 -7.45
N LYS A 196 13.13 16.49 -6.32
CA LYS A 196 12.87 17.24 -5.08
C LYS A 196 14.14 17.92 -4.55
N LEU A 197 15.28 17.25 -4.62
CA LEU A 197 16.57 17.80 -4.14
C LEU A 197 17.10 18.91 -5.06
N TYR A 198 17.01 18.74 -6.38
CA TYR A 198 17.66 19.65 -7.33
C TYR A 198 16.76 20.76 -7.86
N CYS A 199 15.44 20.61 -7.84
CA CYS A 199 14.52 21.59 -8.40
C CYS A 199 13.63 22.19 -7.30
N PRO A 200 13.98 23.37 -6.76
CA PRO A 200 13.14 24.07 -5.79
C PRO A 200 11.79 24.41 -6.40
N GLY A 201 10.70 23.91 -5.81
CA GLY A 201 9.34 24.14 -6.30
C GLY A 201 8.80 23.05 -7.22
N VAL A 202 9.55 21.98 -7.49
CA VAL A 202 9.05 20.84 -8.29
C VAL A 202 7.74 20.28 -7.73
N LEU A 203 7.57 20.27 -6.40
CA LEU A 203 6.35 19.76 -5.76
C LEU A 203 5.08 20.47 -6.25
N ARG A 204 5.15 21.80 -6.46
CA ARG A 204 4.03 22.59 -6.97
C ARG A 204 3.82 22.43 -8.47
N ALA A 205 4.83 21.92 -9.16
CA ALA A 205 4.81 21.70 -10.61
C ALA A 205 4.31 20.30 -10.99
N ILE A 206 4.30 19.35 -10.05
CA ILE A 206 3.81 17.99 -10.31
C ILE A 206 2.29 18.04 -10.54
N PRO A 207 1.80 17.57 -11.71
CA PRO A 207 0.36 17.54 -12.00
C PRO A 207 -0.34 16.41 -11.21
N ASP A 208 -1.64 16.57 -10.99
CA ASP A 208 -2.46 15.63 -10.22
C ASP A 208 -2.32 14.15 -10.66
N PRO A 209 -2.36 13.80 -11.96
CA PRO A 209 -2.19 12.41 -12.39
C PRO A 209 -0.81 11.84 -12.03
N ALA A 210 0.23 12.69 -12.00
CA ALA A 210 1.57 12.27 -11.62
C ALA A 210 1.69 12.05 -10.11
N TRP A 211 0.99 12.86 -9.31
CA TRP A 211 0.85 12.62 -7.87
C TRP A 211 0.18 11.28 -7.57
N ASP A 212 -0.90 10.95 -8.28
CA ASP A 212 -1.56 9.65 -8.19
C ASP A 212 -0.57 8.52 -8.54
N MET A 213 0.13 8.63 -9.67
CA MET A 213 1.09 7.61 -10.10
C MET A 213 2.21 7.40 -9.06
N LEU A 214 2.77 8.48 -8.52
CA LEU A 214 3.77 8.43 -7.46
C LEU A 214 3.23 7.72 -6.22
N PHE A 215 2.07 8.14 -5.73
CA PHE A 215 1.46 7.59 -4.52
C PHE A 215 1.13 6.10 -4.67
N TYR A 216 0.38 5.74 -5.71
CA TYR A 216 -0.07 4.37 -5.93
C TYR A 216 1.08 3.42 -6.24
N SER A 217 2.14 3.89 -6.91
CA SER A 217 3.34 3.07 -7.11
C SER A 217 3.99 2.66 -5.79
N GLN A 218 3.99 3.52 -4.77
CA GLN A 218 4.61 3.24 -3.47
C GLN A 218 3.64 2.56 -2.50
N ALA A 219 2.32 2.74 -2.68
CA ALA A 219 1.30 2.20 -1.79
C ALA A 219 1.17 0.67 -1.81
N VAL A 220 1.77 -0.01 -2.79
CA VAL A 220 1.67 -1.46 -2.96
C VAL A 220 2.34 -2.23 -1.82
N ARG A 221 1.60 -3.18 -1.24
CA ARG A 221 2.06 -4.08 -0.18
C ARG A 221 2.74 -5.30 -0.79
N TRP A 222 4.02 -5.17 -1.10
CA TRP A 222 4.87 -6.29 -1.50
C TRP A 222 5.92 -6.58 -0.45
N LYS A 223 6.35 -7.85 -0.37
CA LYS A 223 7.41 -8.30 0.53
C LYS A 223 8.73 -7.53 0.31
N SER A 224 8.99 -7.06 -0.92
CA SER A 224 10.15 -6.24 -1.30
C SER A 224 9.99 -4.74 -1.07
N ASN A 225 8.86 -4.29 -0.49
CA ASN A 225 8.58 -2.88 -0.21
C ASN A 225 8.64 -2.57 1.29
N GLU A 226 9.78 -2.89 1.92
CA GLU A 226 9.98 -2.71 3.36
C GLU A 226 9.88 -1.24 3.80
N ARG A 227 10.24 -0.29 2.93
CA ARG A 227 10.22 1.16 3.20
C ARG A 227 8.93 1.86 2.78
N ARG A 228 7.86 1.09 2.54
CA ARG A 228 6.56 1.60 2.11
C ARG A 228 6.07 2.74 2.99
N GLU A 229 6.05 2.52 4.30
CA GLU A 229 5.48 3.47 5.26
C GLU A 229 6.26 4.78 5.29
N GLU A 230 7.59 4.70 5.23
CA GLU A 230 8.48 5.86 5.14
C GLU A 230 8.23 6.65 3.85
N HIS A 231 8.16 5.97 2.70
CA HIS A 231 7.92 6.62 1.42
C HIS A 231 6.54 7.29 1.36
N LEU A 232 5.50 6.63 1.88
CA LEU A 232 4.15 7.18 1.94
C LEU A 232 4.03 8.36 2.90
N ALA A 233 4.68 8.29 4.06
CA ALA A 233 4.71 9.39 5.01
C ALA A 233 5.35 10.64 4.40
N GLU A 234 6.49 10.48 3.71
CA GLU A 234 7.13 11.58 3.01
C GLU A 234 6.26 12.14 1.87
N LEU A 235 5.63 11.29 1.06
CA LEU A 235 4.72 11.74 -0.01
C LEU A 235 3.53 12.53 0.53
N LEU A 236 2.92 12.06 1.63
CA LEU A 236 1.79 12.75 2.25
C LEU A 236 2.22 14.10 2.84
N GLU A 237 3.40 14.20 3.44
CA GLU A 237 3.96 15.46 3.91
C GLU A 237 4.21 16.43 2.74
N ASP A 238 4.75 15.93 1.64
CA ASP A 238 5.01 16.73 0.44
C ASP A 238 3.71 17.21 -0.23
N MET A 239 2.70 16.35 -0.35
CA MET A 239 1.36 16.70 -0.82
C MET A 239 0.73 17.77 0.08
N LYS A 240 0.83 17.61 1.40
CA LYS A 240 0.33 18.60 2.37
C LYS A 240 1.03 19.95 2.21
N SER A 241 2.32 19.95 1.89
CA SER A 241 3.10 21.18 1.66
C SER A 241 2.62 21.99 0.45
N VAL A 242 1.97 21.35 -0.52
CA VAL A 242 1.37 21.99 -1.70
C VAL A 242 -0.13 22.24 -1.56
N GLY A 243 -0.72 21.91 -0.40
CA GLY A 243 -2.14 22.14 -0.10
C GLY A 243 -3.06 20.97 -0.48
N MET A 244 -2.51 19.78 -0.71
CA MET A 244 -3.27 18.57 -0.98
C MET A 244 -3.37 17.71 0.28
N ASP A 245 -4.54 17.18 0.59
CA ASP A 245 -4.74 16.32 1.77
C ASP A 245 -4.41 14.84 1.50
N GLY A 246 -4.22 14.48 0.23
CA GLY A 246 -3.93 13.12 -0.22
C GLY A 246 -3.88 13.02 -1.75
N PRO A 247 -3.81 11.79 -2.31
CA PRO A 247 -3.81 11.59 -3.75
C PRO A 247 -5.13 12.12 -4.38
N PRO A 248 -5.06 12.84 -5.51
CA PRO A 248 -6.22 13.40 -6.22
C PRO A 248 -7.32 12.40 -6.52
N THR A 249 -6.96 11.21 -6.95
CA THR A 249 -7.92 10.13 -7.18
C THR A 249 -8.03 9.34 -5.88
N PRO A 250 -9.16 9.41 -5.15
CA PRO A 250 -9.35 8.55 -4.00
C PRO A 250 -9.32 7.08 -4.42
N PRO A 251 -8.75 6.20 -3.60
CA PRO A 251 -8.81 4.77 -3.84
C PRO A 251 -10.29 4.37 -3.98
N PRO A 252 -10.63 3.45 -4.90
CA PRO A 252 -12.03 3.09 -5.15
C PRO A 252 -12.68 2.66 -3.83
N ASP A 253 -13.80 3.30 -3.47
CA ASP A 253 -14.56 3.11 -2.23
C ASP A 253 -14.58 1.63 -1.80
N ARG A 254 -13.68 1.27 -0.90
CA ARG A 254 -13.66 -0.02 -0.21
C ARG A 254 -13.49 0.29 1.26
N LYS A 255 -14.36 -0.32 2.07
CA LYS A 255 -14.43 -0.14 3.52
C LYS A 255 -13.01 -0.23 4.09
N GLU A 256 -12.67 0.66 5.02
CA GLU A 256 -11.33 0.80 5.61
C GLU A 256 -10.71 -0.52 6.10
N GLU A 257 -11.52 -1.54 6.37
CA GLU A 257 -11.10 -2.87 6.81
C GLU A 257 -10.55 -3.78 5.68
N ASP A 258 -10.93 -3.57 4.42
CA ASP A 258 -10.51 -4.41 3.27
C ASP A 258 -9.29 -3.85 2.51
N PHE A 259 -8.74 -2.71 2.95
CA PHE A 259 -7.53 -2.07 2.39
C PHE A 259 -6.27 -2.94 2.41
N LEU A 260 -6.31 -4.09 3.10
CA LEU A 260 -5.17 -4.95 3.40
C LEU A 260 -4.89 -6.05 2.38
N VAL A 261 -5.85 -6.38 1.51
CA VAL A 261 -5.74 -7.63 0.73
C VAL A 261 -5.35 -7.44 -0.74
N ASP A 262 -5.84 -6.43 -1.47
CA ASP A 262 -5.68 -6.42 -2.94
C ASP A 262 -5.24 -5.06 -3.53
N LEU A 263 -3.94 -4.75 -3.45
CA LEU A 263 -3.33 -3.60 -4.14
C LEU A 263 -2.75 -3.95 -5.52
N GLU A 264 -2.76 -5.23 -5.91
CA GLU A 264 -2.43 -5.66 -7.29
C GLU A 264 -3.51 -5.22 -8.29
N GLU A 265 -4.77 -5.22 -7.86
CA GLU A 265 -5.92 -4.77 -8.65
C GLU A 265 -5.90 -3.24 -8.87
N ALA A 266 -5.40 -2.45 -7.91
CA ALA A 266 -5.40 -0.98 -7.98
C ALA A 266 -4.50 -0.41 -9.10
N LEU A 267 -3.42 -1.12 -9.47
CA LEU A 267 -2.56 -0.73 -10.59
C LEU A 267 -3.16 -1.13 -11.95
N GLU A 268 -3.91 -2.23 -12.03
CA GLU A 268 -4.74 -2.52 -13.21
C GLU A 268 -5.90 -1.53 -13.34
N PHE A 269 -6.42 -1.05 -12.21
CA PHE A 269 -7.57 -0.15 -12.16
C PHE A 269 -7.20 1.32 -12.42
N SER A 270 -5.98 1.75 -12.12
CA SER A 270 -5.44 3.07 -12.50
C SER A 270 -5.23 3.18 -14.01
N GLY A 271 -4.64 2.16 -14.65
CA GLY A 271 -4.47 2.12 -16.10
C GLY A 271 -5.79 2.03 -16.89
N ASN A 272 -6.82 1.36 -16.34
CA ASN A 272 -8.09 1.17 -17.04
C ASN A 272 -9.15 2.27 -16.82
N ARG A 273 -9.04 3.12 -15.79
CA ARG A 273 -10.06 4.17 -15.53
C ARG A 273 -9.89 5.43 -16.36
N TYR A 274 -8.68 5.74 -16.82
CA TYR A 274 -8.48 6.88 -17.74
C TYR A 274 -9.11 6.65 -19.12
N LEU A 275 -9.34 5.38 -19.50
CA LEU A 275 -10.00 5.00 -20.75
C LEU A 275 -11.54 4.97 -20.70
N ARG A 276 -12.19 5.22 -19.55
CA ARG A 276 -13.65 5.07 -19.40
C ARG A 276 -14.40 6.31 -18.88
N ARG A 277 -13.76 7.49 -18.86
CA ARG A 277 -14.37 8.71 -18.27
C ARG A 277 -14.94 9.72 -19.27
N THR A 278 -15.19 9.30 -20.50
CA THR A 278 -15.89 10.10 -21.51
C THR A 278 -17.14 9.36 -21.98
N ASP A 279 -18.22 9.46 -21.20
CA ASP A 279 -19.61 9.34 -21.64
C ASP A 279 -20.48 10.20 -20.71
#